data_AF-A0A5N6YF70-F1
#
_entry.id   AF-A0A5N6YF70-F1
#
_cell.length_a   1.000
_cell.length_b   1.000
_cell.length_c   1.000
_cell.angle_alpha   90.00
_cell.angle_beta   90.00
_cell.angle_gamma   90.00
#
_symmetry.space_group_name_H-M   'P 1'
#
loop_
_entity.id
_entity.type
_entity.pdbx_description
1 polymer ?
#
loop_
_entity_poly.entity_id
_entity_poly.type
_entity_poly.pdbx_seq_one_letter_code
_entity_poly.pdbx_strand_id
1 'polypeptide(L)'
;NIIEVSASTAYQYRYVVQFTGSNTEDWTIVFWNKIGPDGKMDGWYGHSALNLTLGAGETKYVAFDEDSQGGWGAAKGSSLPTDDYGGYSCTWGEFDFGSTINDGWSGWDVSAIQAQAAGQTVQGMKICNHNGESCSTITSGASTVTNAYTKSEASVDGIGGSLNTDSVRLVAVVDYSA
;
A
#
# COMPACT_ATOMS: atom_id res chain seq x y z
N ASN A 1 6.74 13.35 4.16
CA ASN A 1 7.27 12.09 4.73
C ASN A 1 7.21 10.92 3.76
N ILE A 2 6.61 11.05 2.56
CA ILE A 2 6.61 10.00 1.52
C ILE A 2 7.15 10.63 0.23
N ILE A 3 8.17 10.03 -0.39
CA ILE A 3 8.79 10.57 -1.60
C ILE A 3 9.18 9.45 -2.59
N GLU A 4 9.07 9.74 -3.89
CA GLU A 4 9.72 8.91 -4.92
C GLU A 4 11.23 9.09 -4.85
N VAL A 5 11.96 7.99 -4.98
CA VAL A 5 13.43 7.98 -5.00
C VAL A 5 13.93 7.15 -6.18
N SER A 6 15.14 7.44 -6.67
CA SER A 6 15.73 6.63 -7.74
C SER A 6 16.25 5.30 -7.17
N ALA A 7 16.30 4.28 -8.01
CA ALA A 7 16.92 2.99 -7.66
C ALA A 7 18.36 3.17 -7.11
N SER A 8 19.11 4.12 -7.67
CA SER A 8 20.49 4.43 -7.29
C SER A 8 20.65 5.14 -5.95
N THR A 9 19.58 5.65 -5.34
CA THR A 9 19.63 6.31 -4.01
C THR A 9 18.71 5.66 -3.00
N ALA A 10 17.81 4.75 -3.41
CA ALA A 10 16.87 4.05 -2.54
C ALA A 10 17.53 3.41 -1.31
N TYR A 11 18.74 2.85 -1.46
CA TYR A 11 19.46 2.22 -0.34
C TYR A 11 19.80 3.18 0.81
N GLN A 12 19.79 4.50 0.58
CA GLN A 12 20.12 5.53 1.57
C GLN A 12 18.98 5.78 2.58
N TYR A 13 17.78 5.29 2.30
CA TYR A 13 16.59 5.53 3.13
C TYR A 13 16.30 4.33 4.04
N ARG A 14 15.72 4.53 5.22
CA ARG A 14 15.47 3.42 6.17
C ARG A 14 14.25 2.58 5.82
N TYR A 15 13.21 3.17 5.23
CA TYR A 15 11.97 2.46 4.87
C TYR A 15 11.69 2.68 3.39
N VAL A 16 11.71 1.62 2.59
CA VAL A 16 11.54 1.70 1.13
C VAL A 16 10.65 0.58 0.64
N VAL A 17 9.74 0.94 -0.26
CA VAL A 17 8.92 -0.02 -1.02
C VAL A 17 9.27 0.09 -2.50
N GLN A 18 9.62 -1.05 -3.10
CA GLN A 18 9.75 -1.19 -4.55
C GLN A 18 8.40 -1.57 -5.14
N PHE A 19 7.97 -0.88 -6.20
CA PHE A 19 6.71 -1.11 -6.90
C PHE A 19 6.96 -1.65 -8.31
N THR A 20 6.27 -2.73 -8.66
CA THR A 20 6.17 -3.28 -10.02
C THR A 20 4.73 -3.65 -10.35
N GLY A 21 4.40 -3.87 -11.63
CA GLY A 21 3.05 -4.24 -12.09
C GLY A 21 3.04 -5.44 -13.03
N SER A 22 1.90 -5.69 -13.67
CA SER A 22 1.70 -6.77 -14.67
C SER A 22 2.45 -6.58 -15.99
N ASN A 23 3.07 -5.40 -16.18
CA ASN A 23 3.84 -5.02 -17.38
C ASN A 23 3.01 -4.87 -18.67
N THR A 24 1.68 -4.79 -18.59
CA THR A 24 0.82 -4.65 -19.77
C THR A 24 0.22 -3.25 -19.94
N GLU A 25 0.00 -2.53 -18.85
CA GLU A 25 -0.68 -1.24 -18.84
C GLU A 25 -0.11 -0.34 -17.75
N ASP A 26 -0.36 0.96 -17.87
CA ASP A 26 0.02 1.95 -16.87
C ASP A 26 -0.95 1.94 -15.68
N TRP A 27 -0.41 2.13 -14.48
CA TRP A 27 -1.16 2.17 -13.22
C TRP A 27 -0.95 3.49 -12.51
N THR A 28 -2.04 4.08 -12.00
CA THR A 28 -1.95 5.21 -11.06
C THR A 28 -1.83 4.65 -9.65
N ILE A 29 -0.81 5.11 -8.93
CA ILE A 29 -0.59 4.80 -7.51
C ILE A 29 -0.68 6.11 -6.72
N VAL A 30 -1.56 6.13 -5.72
CA VAL A 30 -1.73 7.30 -4.84
C VAL A 30 -1.46 6.89 -3.41
N PHE A 31 -0.61 7.64 -2.74
CA PHE A 31 -0.21 7.44 -1.36
C PHE A 31 -0.84 8.50 -0.47
N TRP A 32 -1.19 8.13 0.75
CA TRP A 32 -1.69 9.05 1.78
C TRP A 32 -1.12 8.68 3.14
N ASN A 33 -1.08 9.66 4.04
CA ASN A 33 -0.90 9.41 5.46
C ASN A 33 -2.24 9.07 6.10
N LYS A 34 -2.25 8.29 7.18
CA LYS A 34 -3.48 7.94 7.91
C LYS A 34 -4.21 9.18 8.44
N ILE A 35 -3.44 10.16 8.90
CA ILE A 35 -3.92 11.44 9.41
C ILE A 35 -3.80 12.50 8.32
N GLY A 36 -4.92 13.17 8.00
CA GLY A 36 -4.98 14.25 7.02
C GLY A 36 -4.41 15.57 7.55
N PRO A 37 -4.36 16.61 6.69
CA PRO A 37 -3.68 17.88 7.00
C PRO A 37 -4.25 18.64 8.20
N ASP A 38 -5.51 18.40 8.57
CA ASP A 38 -6.18 19.04 9.69
C ASP A 38 -6.12 18.23 11.00
N GLY A 39 -5.39 17.10 11.00
CA GLY A 39 -5.21 16.23 12.16
C GLY A 39 -6.31 15.18 12.33
N LYS A 40 -7.27 15.07 11.41
CA LYS A 40 -8.28 14.01 11.44
C LYS A 40 -7.77 12.74 10.79
N MET A 41 -8.39 11.62 11.16
CA MET A 41 -8.16 10.33 10.51
C MET A 41 -9.00 10.24 9.23
N ASP A 42 -8.59 11.00 8.21
CA ASP A 42 -9.30 11.14 6.94
C ASP A 42 -8.36 11.20 5.72
N GLY A 43 -7.12 10.75 5.85
CA GLY A 43 -6.14 10.94 4.77
C GLY A 43 -6.50 10.28 3.43
N TRP A 44 -7.30 9.22 3.44
CA TRP A 44 -7.80 8.57 2.22
C TRP A 44 -8.97 9.31 1.54
N TYR A 45 -9.48 10.40 2.13
CA TYR A 45 -10.48 11.29 1.52
C TYR A 45 -9.81 12.36 0.65
N GLY A 46 -8.97 11.94 -0.29
CA GLY A 46 -8.36 12.84 -1.27
C GLY A 46 -7.10 13.58 -0.79
N HIS A 47 -6.58 13.30 0.41
CA HIS A 47 -5.37 13.94 0.93
C HIS A 47 -4.09 13.21 0.51
N SER A 48 -3.87 13.13 -0.81
CA SER A 48 -2.70 12.47 -1.37
C SER A 48 -1.39 13.14 -0.92
N ALA A 49 -0.43 12.34 -0.44
CA ALA A 49 0.93 12.74 -0.13
C ALA A 49 1.87 12.59 -1.34
N LEU A 50 1.64 11.59 -2.19
CA LEU A 50 2.40 11.32 -3.41
C LEU A 50 1.48 10.66 -4.45
N ASN A 51 1.65 11.01 -5.72
CA ASN A 51 0.94 10.40 -6.84
C ASN A 51 1.98 9.98 -7.88
N LEU A 52 1.91 8.74 -8.35
CA LEU A 52 2.82 8.17 -9.34
C LEU A 52 2.02 7.50 -10.46
N THR A 53 2.55 7.58 -11.68
CA THR A 53 2.17 6.67 -12.76
C THR A 53 3.25 5.61 -12.86
N LEU A 54 2.90 4.34 -12.62
CA LEU A 54 3.76 3.19 -12.87
C LEU A 54 3.50 2.68 -14.28
N GLY A 55 4.43 2.94 -15.19
CA GLY A 55 4.33 2.50 -16.58
C GLY A 55 4.42 0.98 -16.73
N ALA A 56 3.93 0.46 -17.86
CA ALA A 56 4.13 -0.94 -18.22
C ALA A 56 5.63 -1.33 -18.23
N GLY A 57 6.03 -2.32 -17.42
CA GLY A 57 7.43 -2.74 -17.31
C GLY A 57 8.27 -1.92 -16.33
N GLU A 58 7.71 -0.85 -15.77
CA GLU A 58 8.45 0.07 -14.91
C GLU A 58 8.63 -0.51 -13.51
N THR A 59 9.73 -0.11 -12.87
CA THR A 59 9.95 -0.27 -11.44
C THR A 59 10.13 1.11 -10.80
N LYS A 60 9.37 1.38 -9.74
CA LYS A 60 9.50 2.61 -8.95
C LYS A 60 9.88 2.29 -7.50
N TYR A 61 10.48 3.27 -6.83
CA TYR A 61 10.86 3.16 -5.42
C TYR A 61 10.30 4.35 -4.66
N VAL A 62 9.66 4.07 -3.53
CA VAL A 62 9.13 5.10 -2.64
C VAL A 62 9.78 4.93 -1.28
N ALA A 63 10.36 6.02 -0.78
CA ALA A 63 10.90 6.09 0.56
C ALA A 63 9.89 6.75 1.51
N PHE A 64 9.89 6.24 2.74
CA PHE A 64 9.02 6.68 3.82
C PHE A 64 9.89 7.11 4.99
N ASP A 65 9.46 8.17 5.67
CA ASP A 65 10.08 8.59 6.92
C ASP A 65 9.73 7.62 8.06
N GLU A 66 10.53 7.64 9.11
CA GLU A 66 10.21 6.92 10.36
C GLU A 66 8.93 7.45 10.99
N ASP A 67 8.28 6.63 11.81
CA ASP A 67 7.04 6.93 12.54
C ASP A 67 5.91 7.42 11.61
N SER A 68 5.80 6.81 10.43
CA SER A 68 4.80 7.14 9.42
C SER A 68 3.79 6.01 9.27
N GLN A 69 2.50 6.36 9.30
CA GLN A 69 1.38 5.46 9.05
C GLN A 69 0.54 5.95 7.88
N GLY A 70 0.06 5.04 7.06
CA GLY A 70 -0.80 5.38 5.94
C GLY A 70 -1.07 4.21 5.03
N GLY A 71 -1.37 4.54 3.78
CA GLY A 71 -1.60 3.55 2.76
C GLY A 71 -1.36 4.08 1.37
N TRP A 72 -1.50 3.18 0.41
CA TRP A 72 -1.59 3.51 -0.99
C TRP A 72 -2.66 2.66 -1.67
N GLY A 73 -3.21 3.20 -2.74
CA GLY A 73 -4.09 2.50 -3.65
C GLY A 73 -3.45 2.47 -5.02
N ALA A 74 -3.77 1.45 -5.80
CA ALA A 74 -3.36 1.35 -7.20
C ALA A 74 -4.57 1.01 -8.06
N ALA A 75 -4.78 1.77 -9.13
CA ALA A 75 -5.86 1.53 -10.08
C ALA A 75 -5.43 1.89 -11.51
N LYS A 76 -6.11 1.29 -12.49
CA LYS A 76 -6.00 1.68 -13.89
C LYS A 76 -6.61 3.07 -14.11
N GLY A 77 -6.12 3.78 -15.12
CA GLY A 77 -6.56 5.15 -15.44
C GLY A 77 -5.72 6.20 -14.72
N SER A 78 -6.24 7.43 -14.61
CA SER A 78 -5.52 8.60 -14.11
C SER A 78 -5.83 8.97 -12.65
N SER A 79 -6.63 8.16 -11.95
CA SER A 79 -7.09 8.43 -10.57
C SER A 79 -7.57 7.14 -9.91
N LEU A 80 -7.50 7.08 -8.57
CA LEU A 80 -8.14 6.00 -7.82
C LEU A 80 -9.66 6.17 -7.85
N PRO A 81 -10.43 5.07 -7.86
CA PRO A 81 -11.86 5.16 -7.65
C PRO A 81 -12.17 5.62 -6.22
N THR A 82 -13.31 6.28 -6.06
CA THR A 82 -13.81 6.75 -4.77
C THR A 82 -15.21 6.19 -4.49
N ASP A 83 -15.56 6.12 -3.21
CA ASP A 83 -16.93 5.83 -2.77
C ASP A 83 -17.83 7.09 -2.83
N ASP A 84 -19.09 6.93 -2.43
CA ASP A 84 -20.08 8.02 -2.42
C ASP A 84 -19.72 9.19 -1.48
N TYR A 85 -18.73 9.01 -0.62
CA TYR A 85 -18.25 10.01 0.34
C TYR A 85 -16.89 10.61 -0.06
N GLY A 86 -16.31 10.15 -1.17
CA GLY A 86 -15.02 10.64 -1.70
C GLY A 86 -13.79 9.93 -1.14
N GLY A 87 -13.97 8.85 -0.37
CA GLY A 87 -12.86 8.04 0.14
C GLY A 87 -12.32 7.10 -0.93
N TYR A 88 -11.01 6.90 -1.02
CA TYR A 88 -10.42 5.94 -1.96
C TYR A 88 -10.97 4.52 -1.71
N SER A 89 -11.50 3.90 -2.75
CA SER A 89 -12.31 2.69 -2.64
C SER A 89 -11.75 1.53 -3.48
N CYS A 90 -10.44 1.45 -3.60
CA CYS A 90 -9.70 0.37 -4.26
C CYS A 90 -9.11 -0.61 -3.24
N THR A 91 -8.39 -1.62 -3.70
CA THR A 91 -7.49 -2.40 -2.84
C THR A 91 -6.38 -1.50 -2.32
N TRP A 92 -6.16 -1.55 -1.02
CA TRP A 92 -5.12 -0.78 -0.34
C TRP A 92 -3.91 -1.66 -0.05
N GLY A 93 -2.73 -1.07 -0.13
CA GLY A 93 -1.59 -1.50 0.65
C GLY A 93 -1.44 -0.54 1.84
N GLU A 94 -1.38 -1.07 3.05
CA GLU A 94 -1.30 -0.30 4.28
C GLU A 94 0.10 -0.47 4.89
N PHE A 95 0.58 0.56 5.59
CA PHE A 95 1.88 0.55 6.25
C PHE A 95 1.88 1.28 7.59
N ASP A 96 2.75 0.79 8.47
CA ASP A 96 3.23 1.47 9.67
C ASP A 96 4.76 1.25 9.72
N PHE A 97 5.57 2.30 9.66
CA PHE A 97 7.02 2.16 9.58
C PHE A 97 7.73 2.78 10.79
N GLY A 98 8.50 1.96 11.51
CA GLY A 98 9.29 2.41 12.66
C GLY A 98 8.44 3.08 13.75
N SER A 99 7.26 2.53 14.00
CA SER A 99 6.21 3.14 14.80
C SER A 99 6.63 3.36 16.24
N THR A 100 6.64 4.61 16.70
CA THR A 100 7.02 4.91 18.10
C THR A 100 6.01 4.37 19.10
N ILE A 101 4.73 4.33 18.72
CA ILE A 101 3.65 3.78 19.55
C ILE A 101 3.66 2.24 19.61
N ASN A 102 4.29 1.59 18.63
CA ASN A 102 4.47 0.14 18.58
C ASN A 102 5.94 -0.24 18.80
N ASP A 103 6.65 0.43 19.71
CA ASP A 103 8.03 0.07 20.13
C ASP A 103 9.03 -0.12 18.96
N GLY A 104 8.93 0.71 17.92
CA GLY A 104 9.78 0.70 16.72
C GLY A 104 9.40 -0.36 15.68
N TRP A 105 8.32 -1.12 15.89
CA TRP A 105 7.86 -2.11 14.93
C TRP A 105 7.39 -1.45 13.63
N SER A 106 7.54 -2.20 12.54
CA SER A 106 6.94 -1.90 11.26
C SER A 106 5.95 -2.99 10.85
N GLY A 107 4.86 -2.61 10.19
CA GLY A 107 3.81 -3.50 9.69
C GLY A 107 3.38 -3.13 8.28
N TRP A 108 2.86 -4.11 7.54
CA TRP A 108 2.25 -3.92 6.23
C TRP A 108 1.20 -4.98 5.93
N ASP A 109 0.19 -4.61 5.16
CA ASP A 109 -0.83 -5.54 4.69
C ASP A 109 -1.46 -5.07 3.37
N VAL A 110 -2.14 -6.01 2.72
CA VAL A 110 -3.05 -5.75 1.60
C VAL A 110 -4.48 -5.84 2.14
N SER A 111 -5.31 -4.88 1.78
CA SER A 111 -6.68 -4.77 2.27
C SER A 111 -7.67 -4.52 1.14
N ALA A 112 -8.67 -5.39 1.03
CA ALA A 112 -9.79 -5.26 0.10
C ALA A 112 -11.05 -4.68 0.77
N ILE A 113 -10.97 -4.27 2.04
CA ILE A 113 -12.13 -3.80 2.83
C ILE A 113 -12.87 -2.69 2.09
N GLN A 114 -12.15 -1.65 1.67
CA GLN A 114 -12.75 -0.45 1.07
C GLN A 114 -13.36 -0.73 -0.30
N ALA A 115 -12.67 -1.50 -1.15
CA ALA A 115 -13.23 -1.96 -2.42
C ALA A 115 -14.52 -2.77 -2.23
N GLN A 116 -14.52 -3.76 -1.34
CA GLN A 116 -15.69 -4.60 -1.09
C GLN A 116 -16.83 -3.84 -0.38
N ALA A 117 -16.51 -2.88 0.49
CA ALA A 117 -17.49 -2.03 1.15
C ALA A 117 -18.23 -1.16 0.13
N ALA A 118 -17.51 -0.60 -0.84
CA ALA A 118 -18.06 0.22 -1.92
C ALA A 118 -18.62 -0.59 -3.11
N GLY A 119 -18.59 -1.93 -3.06
CA GLY A 119 -19.05 -2.78 -4.17
C GLY A 119 -18.18 -2.68 -5.43
N GLN A 120 -16.92 -2.28 -5.29
CA GLN A 120 -15.97 -2.12 -6.39
C GLN A 120 -15.17 -3.38 -6.62
N THR A 121 -14.63 -3.51 -7.83
CA THR A 121 -13.69 -4.58 -8.16
C THR A 121 -12.46 -4.50 -7.28
N VAL A 122 -12.07 -5.62 -6.67
CA VAL A 122 -10.82 -5.75 -5.93
C VAL A 122 -9.67 -5.87 -6.94
N GLN A 123 -8.70 -4.95 -6.88
CA GLN A 123 -7.45 -5.05 -7.65
C GLN A 123 -6.50 -6.03 -6.96
N GLY A 124 -5.78 -6.83 -7.75
CA GLY A 124 -4.74 -7.70 -7.20
C GLY A 124 -3.56 -6.90 -6.66
N MET A 125 -3.06 -7.26 -5.48
CA MET A 125 -1.86 -6.69 -4.89
C MET A 125 -1.14 -7.74 -4.03
N LYS A 126 0.18 -7.74 -4.09
CA LYS A 126 1.05 -8.54 -3.22
C LYS A 126 2.12 -7.66 -2.61
N ILE A 127 2.31 -7.75 -1.29
CA ILE A 127 3.37 -7.06 -0.56
C ILE A 127 4.15 -8.10 0.23
N CYS A 128 5.46 -8.15 0.08
CA CYS A 128 6.34 -8.99 0.89
C CYS A 128 7.52 -8.17 1.41
N ASN A 129 8.23 -8.69 2.41
CA ASN A 129 9.59 -8.21 2.66
C ASN A 129 10.49 -8.50 1.44
N HIS A 130 11.66 -7.87 1.37
CA HIS A 130 12.57 -8.00 0.24
C HIS A 130 13.10 -9.44 0.01
N ASN A 131 13.06 -10.30 1.02
CA ASN A 131 13.43 -11.71 0.90
C ASN A 131 12.30 -12.57 0.31
N GLY A 132 11.11 -12.00 0.07
CA GLY A 132 9.92 -12.73 -0.38
C GLY A 132 9.18 -13.46 0.74
N GLU A 133 9.44 -13.09 1.99
CA GLU A 133 8.81 -13.63 3.20
C GLU A 133 7.75 -12.66 3.75
N SER A 134 6.97 -13.12 4.73
CA SER A 134 5.95 -12.31 5.41
C SER A 134 5.03 -11.57 4.44
N CYS A 135 4.54 -12.30 3.44
CA CYS A 135 3.71 -11.73 2.38
C CYS A 135 2.28 -11.49 2.85
N SER A 136 1.68 -10.41 2.35
CA SER A 136 0.25 -10.15 2.33
C SER A 136 -0.19 -10.10 0.87
N THR A 137 -1.27 -10.80 0.51
CA THR A 137 -1.63 -11.00 -0.90
C THR A 137 -3.14 -11.10 -1.12
N ILE A 138 -3.61 -10.37 -2.12
CA ILE A 138 -4.95 -10.50 -2.69
C ILE A 138 -4.80 -10.57 -4.20
N THR A 139 -5.43 -11.55 -4.86
CA THR A 139 -5.52 -11.56 -6.33
C THR A 139 -6.76 -10.80 -6.81
N SER A 140 -6.77 -10.40 -8.08
CA SER A 140 -7.91 -9.69 -8.69
C SER A 140 -9.26 -10.38 -8.41
N GLY A 141 -10.25 -9.58 -8.03
CA GLY A 141 -11.57 -10.07 -7.61
C GLY A 141 -11.59 -10.77 -6.24
N ALA A 142 -10.51 -10.70 -5.47
CA ALA A 142 -10.32 -11.44 -4.22
C ALA A 142 -10.47 -12.97 -4.37
N SER A 143 -10.06 -13.54 -5.52
CA SER A 143 -10.18 -14.98 -5.75
C SER A 143 -9.31 -15.81 -4.79
N THR A 144 -8.16 -15.25 -4.41
CA THR A 144 -7.25 -15.78 -3.40
C THR A 144 -6.87 -14.64 -2.46
N VAL A 145 -6.99 -14.89 -1.16
CA VAL A 145 -6.61 -13.96 -0.10
C VAL A 145 -5.72 -14.72 0.86
N THR A 146 -4.50 -14.22 1.07
CA THR A 146 -3.51 -14.83 1.96
C THR A 146 -2.92 -13.73 2.84
N ASN A 147 -3.13 -13.87 4.16
CA ASN A 147 -2.58 -12.95 5.15
C ASN A 147 -2.88 -11.48 4.81
N ALA A 148 -4.14 -11.21 4.44
CA ALA A 148 -4.63 -9.94 3.94
C ALA A 148 -6.09 -9.74 4.40
N TYR A 149 -6.55 -8.50 4.43
CA TYR A 149 -7.88 -8.17 4.92
C TYR A 149 -8.94 -8.21 3.82
N THR A 150 -10.08 -8.83 4.10
CA THR A 150 -11.33 -8.60 3.38
C THR A 150 -12.33 -7.91 4.30
N LYS A 151 -13.49 -7.55 3.77
CA LYS A 151 -14.57 -6.90 4.53
C LYS A 151 -15.00 -7.70 5.77
N SER A 152 -14.89 -9.03 5.78
CA SER A 152 -15.20 -9.85 6.97
C SER A 152 -14.17 -9.71 8.08
N GLU A 153 -12.93 -9.32 7.77
CA GLU A 153 -11.84 -9.15 8.72
C GLU A 153 -11.68 -7.69 9.18
N ALA A 154 -12.62 -6.79 8.87
CA ALA A 154 -12.52 -5.36 9.19
C ALA A 154 -12.39 -5.02 10.69
N SER A 155 -12.66 -5.98 11.58
CA SER A 155 -12.48 -5.86 13.04
C SER A 155 -11.39 -6.76 13.60
N VAL A 156 -10.62 -7.41 12.73
CA VAL A 156 -9.51 -8.29 13.13
C VAL A 156 -8.23 -7.48 13.12
N ASP A 157 -7.33 -7.76 14.07
CA ASP A 157 -6.00 -7.18 14.13
C ASP A 157 -4.93 -8.23 13.82
N GLY A 158 -3.74 -7.77 13.40
CA GLY A 158 -2.54 -8.59 13.29
C GLY A 158 -2.43 -9.45 12.02
N ILE A 159 -3.22 -9.16 10.98
CA ILE A 159 -3.04 -9.75 9.65
C ILE A 159 -2.02 -8.92 8.87
N GLY A 160 -1.13 -9.59 8.13
CA GLY A 160 -0.09 -8.95 7.33
C GLY A 160 1.32 -9.37 7.73
N GLY A 161 2.31 -8.60 7.28
CA GLY A 161 3.70 -8.77 7.67
C GLY A 161 4.11 -7.76 8.74
N SER A 162 5.08 -8.14 9.57
CA SER A 162 5.64 -7.25 10.58
C SER A 162 7.12 -7.55 10.83
N LEU A 163 7.92 -6.52 11.10
CA LEU A 163 9.33 -6.63 11.47
C LEU A 163 9.70 -5.58 12.52
N ASN A 164 10.54 -5.96 13.49
CA ASN A 164 11.19 -5.02 14.40
C ASN A 164 12.68 -4.90 14.03
N THR A 165 12.96 -4.01 13.09
CA THR A 165 14.30 -3.75 12.57
C THR A 165 14.45 -2.28 12.23
N ASP A 166 15.67 -1.74 12.34
CA ASP A 166 15.95 -0.32 12.07
C ASP A 166 15.65 0.11 10.63
N SER A 167 15.51 -0.84 9.70
CA SER A 167 15.16 -0.58 8.31
C SER A 167 14.27 -1.68 7.77
N VAL A 168 13.37 -1.31 6.86
CA VAL A 168 12.47 -2.24 6.16
C VAL A 168 12.55 -1.99 4.66
N ARG A 169 12.54 -3.09 3.91
CA ARG A 169 12.50 -3.11 2.44
C ARG A 169 11.35 -4.01 2.03
N LEU A 170 10.37 -3.46 1.33
CA LEU A 170 9.25 -4.22 0.81
C LEU A 170 9.27 -4.27 -0.72
N VAL A 171 8.65 -5.30 -1.26
CA VAL A 171 8.34 -5.43 -2.69
C VAL A 171 6.82 -5.50 -2.82
N ALA A 172 6.24 -4.51 -3.47
CA ALA A 172 4.83 -4.41 -3.80
C ALA A 172 4.62 -4.67 -5.29
N VAL A 173 3.80 -5.66 -5.60
CA VAL A 173 3.37 -5.99 -6.97
C VAL A 173 1.90 -5.60 -7.10
N VAL A 174 1.62 -4.58 -7.92
CA VAL A 174 0.25 -4.21 -8.29
C VAL A 174 -0.24 -5.06 -9.46
N ASP A 175 -1.55 -5.16 -9.64
CA ASP A 175 -2.18 -6.04 -10.63
C ASP A 175 -1.78 -7.52 -10.47
N TYR A 176 -1.60 -7.97 -9.23
CA TYR A 176 -1.15 -9.31 -8.94
C TYR A 176 -2.23 -10.36 -9.30
N SER A 177 -1.86 -11.30 -10.15
CA SER A 177 -2.61 -12.52 -10.45
C SER A 177 -1.69 -13.71 -10.25
N ALA A 178 -2.18 -14.75 -9.54
CA ALA A 178 -1.39 -15.92 -9.16
C ALA A 178 -1.18 -16.89 -10.34
#